data_AF-M2Z932-F1
#
_entry.id   AF-M2Z932-F1
#
_cell.length_a   1.000
_cell.length_b   1.000
_cell.length_c   1.000
_cell.angle_alpha   90.00
_cell.angle_beta   90.00
_cell.angle_gamma   90.00
#
_symmetry.space_group_name_H-M   'P 1'
#
loop_
_entity.id
_entity.type
_entity.pdbx_description
1 polymer ?
#
loop_
_entity_poly.entity_id
_entity_poly.type
_entity_poly.pdbx_seq_one_letter_code
_entity_poly.pdbx_strand_id
1 'polypeptide(L)'
;QERSKNYQCIYPVYFDSTRSREEGRRVGKDDAVPNPLAREIADALAYIASTYGVDLRIVLEPTKTHPKDWANPGRVKALLKRDGKPSTSKVSNKRHLYKLIADYLKSHPTTEDTPKRLQIQGIPMPKEKIPPPAIPRGSKIGTILPLHSPALTGGGVSDNFLKDMMAEMGGQLPPGMAAGMAGMGVGNDSGAQPQKKVKDKKKK
;
A
#
# COMPACT_ATOMS: atom_id res chain seq x y z
N GLN A 1 12.59 16.32 -0.47
CA GLN A 1 12.87 15.09 0.32
C GLN A 1 14.23 15.11 1.05
N GLU A 2 15.14 16.04 0.77
CA GLU A 2 16.47 16.08 1.42
C GLU A 2 16.45 16.27 2.94
N ARG A 3 15.59 17.16 3.43
CA ARG A 3 15.52 17.51 4.86
C ARG A 3 15.16 16.35 5.80
N SER A 4 14.57 15.28 5.28
CA SER A 4 14.12 14.14 6.09
C SER A 4 15.02 12.91 5.92
N LYS A 5 16.09 12.94 5.11
CA LYS A 5 16.94 11.76 4.82
C LYS A 5 17.38 11.01 6.09
N ASN A 6 17.74 11.74 7.14
CA ASN A 6 18.23 11.21 8.42
C ASN A 6 17.13 10.84 9.43
N TYR A 7 15.86 11.00 9.08
CA TYR A 7 14.75 10.70 10.00
C TYR A 7 14.55 9.18 10.11
N GLN A 8 14.13 8.72 11.28
CA GLN A 8 13.85 7.30 11.51
C GLN A 8 12.65 6.88 10.68
N CYS A 9 12.84 5.89 9.81
CA CYS A 9 11.75 5.27 9.05
C CYS A 9 10.96 4.29 9.92
N ILE A 10 9.65 4.34 9.80
CA ILE A 10 8.67 3.52 10.50
C ILE A 10 7.66 3.06 9.46
N TYR A 11 7.44 1.74 9.39
CA TYR A 11 6.53 1.13 8.43
C TYR A 11 5.39 0.40 9.14
N PRO A 12 4.21 0.29 8.53
CA PRO A 12 3.07 -0.45 9.09
C PRO A 12 3.40 -1.88 9.51
N VAL A 13 4.11 -2.62 8.66
CA VAL A 13 4.54 -4.02 8.92
C VAL A 13 5.28 -4.22 10.25
N TYR A 14 5.83 -3.17 10.85
CA TYR A 14 6.51 -3.26 12.15
C TYR A 14 5.57 -3.61 13.29
N PHE A 15 4.27 -3.32 13.14
CA PHE A 15 3.22 -3.50 14.13
C PHE A 15 2.19 -4.57 13.75
N ASP A 16 2.37 -5.24 12.61
CA ASP A 16 1.38 -6.18 12.07
C ASP A 16 1.41 -7.52 12.83
N SER A 17 0.28 -7.90 13.43
CA SER A 17 0.12 -9.13 14.21
C SER A 17 0.15 -10.40 13.36
N THR A 18 -0.13 -10.29 12.06
CA THR A 18 -0.14 -11.41 11.11
C THR A 18 1.25 -11.79 10.60
N ARG A 19 2.25 -10.93 10.85
CA ARG A 19 3.64 -11.07 10.40
C ARG A 19 4.52 -11.58 11.51
N SER A 20 5.45 -12.48 11.21
CA SER A 20 6.54 -12.83 12.11
C SER A 20 7.61 -11.72 12.19
N ARG A 21 8.62 -11.91 13.06
CA ARG A 21 9.76 -10.98 13.15
C ARG A 21 10.61 -11.02 11.89
N GLU A 22 10.75 -12.21 11.31
CA GLU A 22 11.44 -12.47 10.05
C GLU A 22 10.69 -11.83 8.88
N GLU A 23 9.36 -11.71 8.97
CA GLU A 23 8.51 -11.07 7.96
C GLU A 23 8.42 -9.55 8.08
N GLY A 24 8.98 -8.96 9.14
CA GLY A 24 9.12 -7.51 9.27
C GLY A 24 8.60 -6.93 10.59
N ARG A 25 7.81 -7.69 11.36
CA ARG A 25 7.33 -7.24 12.67
C ARG A 25 8.49 -6.89 13.58
N ARG A 26 8.40 -5.76 14.28
CA ARG A 26 9.45 -5.28 15.19
C ARG A 26 9.03 -5.37 16.66
N VAL A 27 7.74 -5.23 16.94
CA VAL A 27 7.17 -5.34 18.30
C VAL A 27 6.93 -6.79 18.73
N GLY A 28 6.63 -6.98 20.02
CA GLY A 28 6.18 -8.27 20.56
C GLY A 28 4.84 -8.69 19.95
N LYS A 29 4.48 -9.97 20.01
CA LYS A 29 3.21 -10.44 19.45
C LYS A 29 2.01 -9.79 20.15
N ASP A 30 2.11 -9.65 21.47
CA ASP A 30 1.07 -9.02 22.32
C ASP A 30 0.97 -7.51 22.09
N ASP A 31 1.99 -6.90 21.48
CA ASP A 31 2.04 -5.48 21.09
C ASP A 31 1.59 -5.23 19.66
N ALA A 32 1.42 -6.28 18.86
CA ALA A 32 1.07 -6.16 17.47
C ALA A 32 -0.45 -6.04 17.28
N VAL A 33 -0.87 -5.34 16.24
CA VAL A 33 -2.26 -5.11 15.87
C VAL A 33 -2.53 -5.66 14.46
N PRO A 34 -3.76 -6.09 14.15
CA PRO A 34 -4.12 -6.43 12.77
C PRO A 34 -4.22 -5.17 11.91
N ASN A 35 -3.84 -5.29 10.63
CA ASN A 35 -4.02 -4.25 9.59
C ASN A 35 -3.50 -2.84 9.93
N PRO A 36 -2.31 -2.66 10.55
CA PRO A 36 -1.82 -1.32 10.86
C PRO A 36 -1.69 -0.48 9.59
N LEU A 37 -2.05 0.81 9.64
CA LEU A 37 -1.88 1.73 8.51
C LEU A 37 -0.92 2.87 8.83
N ALA A 38 -0.21 3.39 7.81
CA ALA A 38 0.75 4.47 8.00
C ALA A 38 0.11 5.77 8.50
N ARG A 39 -1.17 6.02 8.17
CA ARG A 39 -1.93 7.17 8.68
C ARG A 39 -2.05 7.12 10.20
N GLU A 40 -2.38 5.96 10.75
CA GLU A 40 -2.54 5.76 12.20
C GLU A 40 -1.21 5.85 12.95
N ILE A 41 -0.11 5.41 12.33
CA ILE A 41 1.24 5.61 12.90
C ILE A 41 1.56 7.11 12.97
N ALA A 42 1.17 7.90 11.96
CA ALA A 42 1.35 9.35 12.01
C ALA A 42 0.49 9.99 13.11
N ASP A 43 -0.75 9.53 13.30
CA ASP A 43 -1.63 9.95 14.40
C ASP A 43 -1.00 9.60 15.77
N ALA A 44 -0.49 8.38 15.92
CA ALA A 44 0.17 7.91 17.13
C ALA A 44 1.37 8.79 17.49
N LEU A 45 2.22 9.12 16.51
CA LEU A 45 3.38 9.98 16.73
C LEU A 45 2.97 11.41 17.11
N ALA A 46 1.91 11.94 16.51
CA ALA A 46 1.37 13.25 16.87
C ALA A 46 0.79 13.24 18.29
N TYR A 47 0.08 12.18 18.67
CA TYR A 47 -0.43 11.97 20.03
C TYR A 47 0.70 11.85 21.06
N ILE A 48 1.77 11.11 20.76
CA ILE A 48 2.96 11.00 21.61
C ILE A 48 3.63 12.38 21.75
N ALA A 49 3.76 13.13 20.66
CA ALA A 49 4.33 14.46 20.66
C ALA A 49 3.55 15.42 21.59
N SER A 50 2.22 15.44 21.51
CA SER A 50 1.39 16.28 22.38
C SER A 50 1.41 15.79 23.84
N THR A 51 1.25 14.49 24.07
CA THR A 51 1.15 13.89 25.41
C THR A 51 2.43 14.07 26.23
N TYR A 52 3.59 13.92 25.58
CA TYR A 52 4.88 14.00 26.26
C TYR A 52 5.61 15.35 26.05
N GLY A 53 4.98 16.30 25.36
CA GLY A 53 5.57 17.61 25.06
C GLY A 53 6.85 17.51 24.21
N VAL A 54 6.86 16.65 23.19
CA VAL A 54 8.03 16.40 22.34
C VAL A 54 7.85 17.02 20.96
N ASP A 55 8.83 17.80 20.48
CA ASP A 55 8.88 18.23 19.07
C ASP A 55 9.31 17.05 18.19
N LEU A 56 8.33 16.30 17.69
CA LEU A 56 8.54 15.29 16.66
C LEU A 56 8.19 15.86 15.28
N ARG A 57 9.22 16.02 14.44
CA ARG A 57 9.01 16.31 13.02
C ARG A 57 8.60 15.02 12.30
N ILE A 58 7.34 14.96 11.89
CA ILE A 58 6.73 13.79 11.25
C ILE A 58 6.58 14.06 9.75
N VAL A 59 6.95 13.09 8.93
CA VAL A 59 6.74 13.12 7.47
C VAL A 59 6.06 11.82 7.07
N LEU A 60 4.87 11.92 6.46
CA LEU A 60 4.17 10.78 5.87
C LEU A 60 4.50 10.69 4.38
N GLU A 61 5.01 9.54 3.95
CA GLU A 61 5.28 9.20 2.57
C GLU A 61 4.31 8.07 2.17
N PRO A 62 3.12 8.41 1.67
CA PRO A 62 2.02 7.45 1.57
C PRO A 62 2.29 6.35 0.54
N THR A 63 3.03 6.63 -0.53
CA THR A 63 3.27 5.69 -1.63
C THR A 63 4.46 4.75 -1.40
N LYS A 64 5.24 4.92 -0.32
CA LYS A 64 6.45 4.13 -0.07
C LYS A 64 6.12 2.83 0.67
N THR A 65 6.50 1.70 0.09
CA THR A 65 6.27 0.37 0.66
C THR A 65 7.50 -0.18 1.40
N HIS A 66 7.27 -1.13 2.31
CA HIS A 66 8.34 -1.94 2.86
C HIS A 66 8.62 -3.14 1.94
N PRO A 67 9.86 -3.58 1.72
CA PRO A 67 10.15 -4.70 0.80
C PRO A 67 9.45 -6.02 1.17
N LYS A 68 9.13 -6.22 2.45
CA LYS A 68 8.41 -7.41 2.96
C LYS A 68 6.89 -7.27 2.99
N ASP A 69 6.37 -6.10 2.61
CA ASP A 69 4.94 -5.79 2.63
C ASP A 69 4.59 -4.79 1.53
N TRP A 70 4.56 -5.29 0.30
CA TRP A 70 4.29 -4.48 -0.89
C TRP A 70 2.83 -4.02 -0.97
N ALA A 71 1.91 -4.75 -0.34
CA ALA A 71 0.47 -4.52 -0.41
C ALA A 71 -0.01 -3.42 0.54
N ASN A 72 0.76 -3.05 1.57
CA ASN A 72 0.38 -2.00 2.52
C ASN A 72 1.31 -0.78 2.39
N PRO A 73 1.10 0.09 1.39
CA PRO A 73 1.95 1.26 1.17
C PRO A 73 1.80 2.30 2.27
N GLY A 74 2.94 2.84 2.68
CA GLY A 74 3.03 3.94 3.61
C GLY A 74 4.31 3.86 4.43
N ARG A 75 5.00 4.98 4.53
CA ARG A 75 6.17 5.13 5.40
C ARG A 75 6.03 6.42 6.20
N VAL A 76 6.22 6.32 7.50
CA VAL A 76 6.31 7.48 8.37
C VAL A 76 7.76 7.70 8.75
N LYS A 77 8.21 8.94 8.69
CA LYS A 77 9.55 9.34 9.14
C LYS A 77 9.42 10.29 10.31
N ALA A 78 10.17 10.02 11.38
CA ALA A 78 10.19 10.86 12.58
C ALA A 78 11.63 11.29 12.91
N LEU A 79 11.84 12.58 13.19
CA LEU A 79 13.12 13.07 13.67
C LEU A 79 13.31 12.71 15.16
N LEU A 80 14.02 11.62 15.44
CA LEU A 80 14.28 11.20 16.81
C LEU A 80 15.59 11.75 17.38
N LYS A 81 16.54 12.11 16.51
CA LYS A 81 17.84 12.67 16.89
C LYS A 81 18.15 13.89 16.03
N ARG A 82 18.57 14.98 16.67
CA ARG A 82 19.06 16.19 16.01
C ARG A 82 20.53 16.36 16.37
N ASP A 83 21.40 16.47 15.36
CA ASP A 83 22.84 16.65 15.55
C ASP A 83 23.47 15.59 16.49
N GLY A 84 23.04 14.33 16.32
CA GLY A 84 23.50 13.18 17.12
C GLY A 84 22.84 13.05 18.50
N LYS A 85 22.18 14.09 19.00
CA LYS A 85 21.51 14.09 20.31
C LYS A 85 20.04 13.65 20.20
N PRO A 86 19.50 12.88 21.16
CA PRO A 86 18.07 12.60 21.22
C PRO A 86 17.25 13.89 21.20
N SER A 87 16.20 13.93 20.39
CA SER A 87 15.22 15.03 20.34
C SER A 87 14.43 15.18 21.64
N THR A 88 14.37 14.11 22.45
CA THR A 88 13.66 14.07 23.72
C THR A 88 14.28 13.05 24.67
N SER A 89 14.20 13.32 25.98
CA SER A 89 14.51 12.37 27.04
C SER A 89 13.35 11.41 27.34
N LYS A 90 12.12 11.74 26.92
CA LYS A 90 10.91 10.94 27.18
C LYS A 90 10.85 9.68 26.32
N VAL A 91 11.38 9.74 25.11
CA VAL A 91 11.54 8.57 24.23
C VAL A 91 12.99 8.09 24.31
N SER A 92 13.24 7.18 25.26
CA SER A 92 14.58 6.65 25.55
C SER A 92 15.27 5.99 24.36
N ASN A 93 14.53 5.16 23.60
CA ASN A 93 15.07 4.44 22.44
C ASN A 93 13.97 4.05 21.44
N LYS A 94 14.39 3.50 20.30
CA LYS A 94 13.51 3.06 19.21
C LYS A 94 12.50 2.01 19.65
N ARG A 95 12.88 1.07 20.53
CA ARG A 95 11.98 0.03 21.03
C ARG A 95 10.89 0.65 21.91
N HIS A 96 11.24 1.61 22.77
CA HIS A 96 10.27 2.34 23.58
C HIS A 96 9.29 3.12 22.70
N LEU A 97 9.77 3.82 21.67
CA LEU A 97 8.89 4.48 20.70
C LEU A 97 7.89 3.51 20.06
N TYR A 98 8.37 2.33 19.65
CA TYR A 98 7.51 1.32 19.04
C TYR A 98 6.46 0.79 20.02
N LYS A 99 6.80 0.66 21.30
CA LYS A 99 5.82 0.28 22.32
C LYS A 99 4.72 1.33 22.47
N LEU A 100 5.09 2.62 22.54
CA LEU A 100 4.11 3.71 22.62
C LEU A 100 3.20 3.78 21.40
N ILE A 101 3.76 3.58 20.19
CA ILE A 101 2.96 3.51 18.96
C ILE A 101 2.02 2.30 19.02
N ALA A 102 2.51 1.13 19.42
CA ALA A 102 1.68 -0.07 19.56
C ALA A 102 0.52 0.13 20.54
N ASP A 103 0.76 0.75 21.70
CA ASP A 103 -0.28 1.03 22.70
C ASP A 103 -1.34 1.99 22.15
N TYR A 104 -0.93 2.99 21.37
CA TYR A 104 -1.87 3.86 20.66
C TYR A 104 -2.69 3.09 19.62
N LEU A 105 -2.04 2.26 18.79
CA LEU A 105 -2.74 1.49 17.75
C LEU A 105 -3.73 0.47 18.35
N LYS A 106 -3.43 -0.12 19.51
CA LYS A 106 -4.37 -1.00 20.22
C LYS A 106 -5.63 -0.26 20.69
N SER A 107 -5.46 0.97 21.18
CA SER A 107 -6.59 1.80 21.63
C SER A 107 -7.36 2.45 20.46
N HIS A 108 -6.78 2.46 19.26
CA HIS A 108 -7.37 2.99 18.03
C HIS A 108 -7.30 1.94 16.92
N PRO A 109 -8.08 0.85 17.03
CA PRO A 109 -8.00 -0.25 16.08
C PRO A 109 -8.44 0.19 14.67
N THR A 110 -7.74 -0.32 13.67
CA THR A 110 -8.03 -0.05 12.26
C THR A 110 -9.41 -0.56 11.86
N THR A 111 -10.24 0.33 11.34
CA THR A 111 -11.58 0.05 10.78
C THR A 111 -11.61 0.25 9.26
N GLU A 112 -12.67 -0.22 8.60
CA GLU A 112 -12.88 -0.09 7.15
C GLU A 112 -12.90 1.36 6.65
N ASP A 113 -13.21 2.32 7.53
CA ASP A 113 -13.21 3.75 7.20
C ASP A 113 -11.83 4.40 7.34
N THR A 114 -10.88 3.73 8.00
CA THR A 114 -9.53 4.29 8.25
C THR A 114 -8.79 4.67 6.97
N PRO A 115 -8.80 3.86 5.89
CA PRO A 115 -8.19 4.23 4.60
C PRO A 115 -8.75 5.52 4.00
N LYS A 116 -10.02 5.86 4.26
CA LYS A 116 -10.69 7.05 3.73
C LYS A 116 -10.13 8.35 4.32
N ARG A 117 -9.48 8.28 5.50
CA ARG A 117 -8.90 9.43 6.19
C ARG A 117 -7.62 9.95 5.53
N LEU A 118 -7.02 9.18 4.62
CA LEU A 118 -5.82 9.59 3.89
C LEU A 118 -6.14 9.71 2.40
N GLN A 119 -6.46 10.93 1.97
CA GLN A 119 -6.66 11.26 0.56
C GLN A 119 -5.33 11.68 -0.05
N ILE A 120 -4.91 10.98 -1.11
CA ILE A 120 -3.77 11.38 -1.93
C ILE A 120 -4.31 12.18 -3.12
N GLN A 121 -3.64 13.27 -3.47
CA GLN A 121 -3.97 14.07 -4.65
C GLN A 121 -4.01 13.19 -5.90
N GLY A 122 -5.09 13.30 -6.68
CA GLY A 122 -5.29 12.55 -7.93
C GLY A 122 -5.87 11.15 -7.78
N ILE A 123 -6.22 10.69 -6.57
CA ILE A 123 -6.93 9.42 -6.37
C ILE A 123 -8.38 9.73 -5.99
N PRO A 124 -9.37 9.40 -6.83
CA PRO A 124 -10.77 9.62 -6.50
C PRO A 124 -11.18 8.72 -5.33
N MET A 125 -12.02 9.26 -4.44
CA MET A 125 -12.62 8.48 -3.37
C MET A 125 -13.60 7.46 -3.97
N PRO A 126 -13.51 6.17 -3.63
CA PRO A 126 -14.50 5.18 -4.04
C PRO A 126 -15.90 5.60 -3.56
N LYS A 127 -16.87 5.67 -4.48
CA LYS A 127 -18.28 5.97 -4.15
C LYS A 127 -18.97 4.77 -3.48
N GLU A 128 -18.45 3.57 -3.71
CA GLU A 128 -18.97 2.30 -3.18
C GLU A 128 -18.03 1.70 -2.13
N LYS A 129 -18.53 0.71 -1.36
CA LYS A 129 -17.74 0.00 -0.36
C LYS A 129 -16.62 -0.76 -1.07
N ILE A 130 -15.39 -0.60 -0.59
CA ILE A 130 -14.22 -1.26 -1.16
C ILE A 130 -14.31 -2.74 -0.80
N PRO A 131 -14.40 -3.66 -1.78
CA PRO A 131 -14.36 -5.07 -1.47
C PRO A 131 -12.98 -5.41 -0.87
N PRO A 132 -12.91 -6.33 0.11
CA PRO A 132 -11.63 -6.79 0.62
C PRO A 132 -10.79 -7.34 -0.55
N PRO A 133 -9.47 -7.14 -0.54
CA PRO A 133 -8.60 -7.61 -1.61
C PRO A 133 -8.78 -9.12 -1.80
N ALA A 134 -8.82 -9.58 -3.06
CA ALA A 134 -8.82 -11.01 -3.35
C ALA A 134 -7.42 -11.57 -3.04
N ILE A 135 -7.21 -12.06 -1.82
CA ILE A 135 -5.91 -12.54 -1.35
C ILE A 135 -5.62 -13.91 -1.99
N PRO A 136 -4.56 -14.06 -2.82
CA PRO A 136 -4.18 -15.36 -3.35
C PRO A 136 -3.79 -16.30 -2.20
N ARG A 137 -4.17 -17.58 -2.30
CA ARG A 137 -3.86 -18.57 -1.27
C ARG A 137 -2.36 -18.58 -0.95
N GLY A 138 -2.02 -18.49 0.33
CA GLY A 138 -0.64 -18.43 0.82
C GLY A 138 -0.03 -17.02 0.90
N SER A 139 -0.68 -16.00 0.33
CA SER A 139 -0.26 -14.60 0.50
C SER A 139 -0.75 -14.08 1.84
N LYS A 140 0.17 -13.58 2.67
CA LYS A 140 -0.18 -12.82 3.87
C LYS A 140 -0.40 -11.37 3.44
N ILE A 141 -1.65 -10.95 3.30
CA ILE A 141 -2.05 -9.58 2.98
C ILE A 141 -3.12 -9.17 3.99
N GLY A 142 -3.10 -7.93 4.45
CA GLY A 142 -4.11 -7.40 5.37
C GLY A 142 -5.50 -7.35 4.72
N THR A 143 -6.55 -7.48 5.53
CA THR A 143 -7.93 -7.36 5.06
C THR A 143 -8.31 -5.89 4.80
N ILE A 144 -7.66 -4.95 5.50
CA ILE A 144 -7.83 -3.51 5.33
C ILE A 144 -6.51 -2.94 4.83
N LEU A 145 -6.57 -2.28 3.67
CA LEU A 145 -5.40 -1.67 3.02
C LEU A 145 -5.69 -0.21 2.66
N PRO A 146 -4.65 0.64 2.50
CA PRO A 146 -4.81 1.98 1.97
C PRO A 146 -5.42 1.97 0.56
N LEU A 147 -6.19 3.01 0.21
CA LEU A 147 -6.88 3.12 -1.09
C LEU A 147 -5.93 2.99 -2.29
N HIS A 148 -4.71 3.49 -2.15
CA HIS A 148 -3.65 3.44 -3.15
C HIS A 148 -2.80 2.16 -3.09
N SER A 149 -3.27 1.13 -2.40
CA SER A 149 -2.61 -0.17 -2.35
C SER A 149 -2.54 -0.79 -3.75
N PRO A 150 -1.34 -1.24 -4.19
CA PRO A 150 -1.22 -2.00 -5.43
C PRO A 150 -2.05 -3.28 -5.46
N ALA A 151 -2.42 -3.83 -4.29
CA ALA A 151 -3.26 -5.02 -4.18
C ALA A 151 -4.76 -4.73 -4.38
N LEU A 152 -5.19 -3.47 -4.22
CA LEU A 152 -6.56 -3.03 -4.50
C LEU A 152 -6.69 -2.51 -5.94
N THR A 153 -5.68 -1.81 -6.43
CA THR A 153 -5.68 -1.19 -7.77
C THR A 153 -5.16 -2.11 -8.88
N GLY A 154 -4.86 -3.38 -8.57
CA GLY A 154 -4.56 -4.40 -9.57
C GLY A 154 -3.15 -4.34 -10.19
N GLY A 155 -2.15 -3.79 -9.49
CA GLY A 155 -0.73 -3.91 -9.86
C GLY A 155 -0.26 -3.31 -11.19
N GLY A 156 -1.17 -2.80 -12.02
CA GLY A 156 -0.91 -2.20 -13.32
C GLY A 156 -2.24 -2.03 -14.03
N VAL A 157 -2.60 -0.77 -14.32
CA VAL A 157 -3.81 -0.34 -15.05
C VAL A 157 -5.00 -1.27 -14.86
N SER A 158 -5.71 -1.14 -13.74
CA SER A 158 -6.96 -1.87 -13.54
C SER A 158 -7.89 -1.70 -14.74
N ASP A 159 -8.54 -2.78 -15.17
CA ASP A 159 -9.64 -2.79 -16.14
C ASP A 159 -10.75 -1.77 -15.78
N ASN A 160 -10.85 -1.40 -14.49
CA ASN A 160 -11.75 -0.36 -14.00
C ASN A 160 -11.30 1.07 -14.30
N PHE A 161 -10.01 1.34 -14.55
CA PHE A 161 -9.54 2.69 -14.90
C PHE A 161 -9.89 3.01 -16.35
N LEU A 162 -9.77 2.05 -17.26
CA LEU A 162 -10.26 2.18 -18.64
C LEU A 162 -11.79 2.30 -18.67
N LYS A 163 -12.48 1.53 -17.81
CA LYS A 163 -13.95 1.55 -17.71
C LYS A 163 -14.47 2.85 -17.08
N ASP A 164 -13.82 3.36 -16.04
CA ASP A 164 -14.17 4.63 -15.40
C ASP A 164 -13.76 5.82 -16.27
N MET A 165 -12.65 5.75 -17.00
CA MET A 165 -12.30 6.76 -18.02
C MET A 165 -13.29 6.76 -19.17
N MET A 166 -13.82 5.60 -19.58
CA MET A 166 -14.87 5.49 -20.60
C MET A 166 -16.26 5.92 -20.08
N ALA A 167 -16.51 5.79 -18.77
CA ALA A 167 -17.72 6.25 -18.11
C ALA A 167 -17.69 7.76 -17.82
N GLU A 168 -16.52 8.32 -17.51
CA GLU A 168 -16.28 9.75 -17.28
C GLU A 168 -16.14 10.51 -18.62
N MET A 169 -15.61 9.87 -19.65
CA MET A 169 -15.71 10.31 -21.05
C MET A 169 -17.09 9.91 -21.61
N GLY A 170 -18.13 10.39 -20.93
CA GLY A 170 -19.50 9.90 -21.02
C GLY A 170 -19.98 9.65 -22.45
N GLY A 171 -19.99 8.39 -22.87
CA GLY A 171 -20.78 7.85 -23.99
C GLY A 171 -20.63 8.51 -25.37
N GLN A 172 -19.78 9.52 -25.53
CA GLN A 172 -19.65 10.32 -26.74
C GLN A 172 -18.22 10.14 -27.28
N LEU A 173 -18.02 9.05 -28.01
CA LEU A 173 -16.92 8.98 -28.97
C LEU A 173 -17.08 10.18 -29.93
N PRO A 174 -16.05 11.03 -30.12
CA PRO A 174 -16.09 12.07 -31.13
C PRO A 174 -16.42 11.43 -32.48
N PRO A 175 -17.37 11.98 -33.25
CA PRO A 175 -17.75 11.47 -34.56
C PRO A 175 -16.55 11.60 -35.51
N GLY A 176 -15.74 10.54 -35.55
CA GLY A 176 -14.45 10.49 -36.26
C GLY A 176 -13.56 9.32 -35.83
N MET A 177 -13.64 8.89 -34.57
CA MET A 177 -12.84 7.75 -34.10
C MET A 177 -13.52 6.39 -34.34
N ALA A 178 -14.86 6.36 -34.38
CA ALA A 178 -15.62 5.16 -34.75
C ALA A 178 -15.35 4.71 -36.20
N ALA A 179 -15.12 5.66 -37.11
CA ALA A 179 -14.77 5.36 -38.50
C ALA A 179 -13.35 4.76 -38.64
N GLY A 180 -12.42 5.12 -37.74
CA GLY A 180 -11.05 4.57 -37.74
C GLY A 180 -10.98 3.13 -37.24
N MET A 181 -11.93 2.69 -36.39
CA MET A 181 -11.94 1.33 -35.85
C MET A 181 -12.78 0.36 -36.68
N ALA A 182 -13.80 0.86 -37.40
CA ALA A 182 -14.52 0.08 -38.42
C ALA A 182 -13.69 -0.15 -39.70
N GLY A 183 -12.60 0.60 -39.89
CA GLY A 183 -11.70 0.49 -41.05
C GLY A 183 -10.62 -0.60 -40.95
N MET A 184 -10.47 -1.27 -39.80
CA MET A 184 -9.63 -2.48 -39.68
C MET A 184 -10.52 -3.72 -39.67
N GLY A 185 -11.27 -3.90 -40.76
CA GLY A 185 -11.80 -5.20 -41.14
C GLY A 185 -10.63 -6.11 -41.54
N VAL A 186 -10.20 -6.99 -40.64
CA VAL A 186 -9.35 -8.13 -41.01
C VAL A 186 -10.26 -9.25 -41.46
N GLY A 187 -10.67 -9.18 -42.73
CA GLY A 187 -11.00 -10.37 -43.50
C GLY A 187 -9.81 -10.71 -44.37
N ASN A 188 -9.20 -11.88 -44.16
CA ASN A 188 -8.81 -12.71 -45.30
C ASN A 188 -8.71 -14.19 -44.92
N ASP A 189 -9.20 -14.97 -45.86
CA ASP A 189 -9.46 -16.39 -45.91
C ASP A 189 -8.19 -17.24 -46.17
N SER A 190 -8.29 -18.54 -45.82
CA SER A 190 -7.55 -19.70 -46.36
C SER A 190 -6.03 -19.87 -46.17
N GLY A 191 -5.65 -21.03 -45.58
CA GLY A 191 -4.31 -21.60 -45.73
C GLY A 191 -3.96 -22.73 -44.75
N ALA A 192 -4.22 -23.97 -45.14
CA ALA A 192 -3.99 -25.19 -44.35
C ALA A 192 -2.50 -25.62 -44.22
N GLN A 193 -2.13 -26.03 -42.99
CA GLN A 193 -1.19 -27.11 -42.57
C GLN A 193 0.31 -27.08 -43.02
N PRO A 194 1.26 -27.80 -42.36
CA PRO A 194 1.07 -28.90 -41.38
C PRO A 194 1.92 -28.87 -40.09
N GLN A 195 1.48 -29.70 -39.15
CA GLN A 195 2.10 -30.08 -37.89
C GLN A 195 3.48 -30.74 -38.05
N LYS A 196 4.46 -30.37 -37.22
CA LYS A 196 5.67 -31.17 -36.95
C LYS A 196 5.56 -31.85 -35.60
N LYS A 197 5.42 -33.19 -35.64
CA LYS A 197 5.56 -34.13 -34.52
C LYS A 197 6.99 -34.08 -33.98
N VAL A 198 7.16 -33.81 -32.68
CA VAL A 198 8.41 -34.10 -31.96
C VAL A 198 8.31 -35.53 -31.44
N LYS A 199 9.23 -36.39 -31.93
CA LYS A 199 9.40 -37.79 -31.49
C LYS A 199 10.12 -37.84 -30.14
N ASP A 200 9.58 -38.66 -29.25
CA ASP A 200 10.23 -39.16 -28.04
C ASP A 200 11.61 -39.78 -28.32
N LYS A 201 12.62 -39.37 -27.55
CA LYS A 201 13.90 -40.08 -27.42
C LYS A 201 13.80 -41.08 -26.28
N LYS A 202 13.77 -42.37 -26.62
CA LYS A 202 13.96 -43.49 -25.69
C LYS A 202 15.44 -43.87 -25.66
N LYS A 203 15.98 -44.00 -24.45
CA LYS A 203 17.21 -44.73 -24.07
C LYS A 203 17.41 -46.00 -24.92
N LYS A 204 18.59 -46.16 -25.51
CA LYS A 204 19.60 -47.15 -25.09
C LYS A 204 20.94 -46.83 -25.77
#